data_AF-A0A2R6PR70-F1
#
_entry.id   AF-A0A2R6PR70-F1
#
_cell.length_a   1.000
_cell.length_b   1.000
_cell.length_c   1.000
_cell.angle_alpha   90.00
_cell.angle_beta   90.00
_cell.angle_gamma   90.00
#
_symmetry.space_group_name_H-M   'P 1'
#
loop_
_entity.id
_entity.type
_entity.pdbx_description
1 polymer ?
#
loop_
_entity_poly.entity_id
_entity_poly.type
_entity_poly.pdbx_seq_one_letter_code
_entity_poly.pdbx_strand_id
1 'polypeptide(L)'
;MKLKRRRALEVPPKIRSFINGIIATPLEKIEEPLKGFIWEFEKGDFHHWVDLFNHFDTFFEKNIKSRKDLRVEDDFLESDPPFPREAVLQILRVTRIILENCTNKHFYSSYE
;
A
#
# COMPACT_ATOMS: atom_id res chain seq x y z
N MET A 1 6.20 -3.12 -12.35
CA MET A 1 7.36 -2.43 -12.95
C MET A 1 8.38 -2.13 -11.87
N LYS A 2 9.68 -2.41 -12.08
CA LYS A 2 10.73 -2.06 -11.08
C LYS A 2 11.18 -0.61 -11.31
N LEU A 3 10.78 0.30 -10.43
CA LEU A 3 11.20 1.70 -10.46
C LEU A 3 12.69 1.83 -10.15
N LYS A 4 13.47 2.45 -11.06
CA LYS A 4 14.89 2.77 -10.86
C LYS A 4 15.04 3.92 -9.86
N ARG A 5 15.77 3.71 -8.75
CA ARG A 5 16.12 4.75 -7.76
C ARG A 5 16.93 5.88 -8.42
N ARG A 6 16.34 7.07 -8.57
CA ARG A 6 17.10 8.34 -8.66
C ARG A 6 17.44 8.80 -7.24
N ARG A 7 18.58 9.50 -7.08
CA ARG A 7 19.19 9.95 -5.81
C ARG A 7 18.18 10.09 -4.68
N ALA A 8 18.33 9.28 -3.64
CA ALA A 8 17.46 9.28 -2.48
C ALA A 8 17.48 10.67 -1.84
N LEU A 9 16.40 11.43 -2.03
CA LEU A 9 16.01 12.44 -1.07
C LEU A 9 15.84 11.69 0.25
N GLU A 10 16.53 12.13 1.30
CA GLU A 10 16.50 11.43 2.58
C GLU A 10 15.06 11.37 3.09
N VAL A 11 14.54 10.15 3.23
CA VAL A 11 13.20 9.93 3.79
C VAL A 11 13.15 10.55 5.18
N PRO A 12 12.24 11.52 5.44
CA PRO A 12 12.08 12.15 6.73
C PRO A 12 11.94 11.10 7.85
N PRO A 13 12.59 11.29 9.02
CA PRO A 13 12.63 10.28 10.08
C PRO A 13 11.24 9.78 10.50
N LYS A 14 10.25 10.70 10.59
CA LYS A 14 8.86 10.35 10.92
C LYS A 14 8.23 9.40 9.89
N ILE A 15 8.41 9.66 8.60
CA ILE A 15 7.92 8.79 7.52
C ILE A 15 8.63 7.44 7.59
N ARG A 16 9.96 7.44 7.77
CA ARG A 16 10.75 6.20 7.87
C ARG A 16 10.31 5.33 9.05
N SER A 17 10.11 5.93 10.23
CA SER A 17 9.65 5.21 11.42
C SER A 17 8.26 4.62 11.22
N PHE A 18 7.35 5.36 10.59
CA PHE A 18 6.02 4.86 10.26
C PHE A 18 6.08 3.66 9.29
N ILE A 19 6.84 3.79 8.20
CA ILE A 19 7.01 2.72 7.20
C ILE A 19 7.63 1.48 7.86
N ASN A 20 8.70 1.64 8.64
CA ASN A 20 9.35 0.53 9.33
C ASN A 20 8.40 -0.15 10.32
N GLY A 21 7.55 0.61 11.02
CA GLY A 21 6.53 0.06 11.91
C GLY A 21 5.52 -0.83 11.18
N ILE A 22 5.07 -0.40 10.00
CA ILE A 22 4.16 -1.19 9.17
C ILE A 22 4.86 -2.44 8.62
N ILE A 23 6.06 -2.30 8.07
CA ILE A 23 6.83 -3.43 7.51
C ILE A 23 7.13 -4.49 8.57
N ALA A 24 7.35 -4.08 9.83
CA ALA A 24 7.57 -4.99 10.96
C ALA A 24 6.27 -5.66 11.46
N THR A 25 5.10 -5.15 11.07
CA THR A 25 3.81 -5.73 11.45
C THR A 25 3.50 -6.96 10.59
N PRO A 26 2.98 -8.06 11.16
CA PRO A 26 2.52 -9.19 10.36
C PRO A 26 1.46 -8.78 9.34
N LEU A 27 1.51 -9.36 8.14
CA LEU A 27 0.57 -9.03 7.06
C LEU A 27 -0.90 -9.25 7.44
N GLU A 28 -1.19 -10.20 8.34
CA GLU A 28 -2.56 -10.46 8.82
C GLU A 28 -3.13 -9.35 9.70
N LYS A 29 -2.29 -8.44 10.20
CA LYS A 29 -2.65 -7.35 11.12
C LYS A 29 -2.29 -5.97 10.58
N ILE A 30 -2.02 -5.88 9.29
CA ILE A 30 -1.57 -4.63 8.64
C ILE A 30 -2.58 -3.48 8.85
N GLU A 31 -3.86 -3.78 9.05
CA GLU A 31 -4.89 -2.79 9.33
C GLU A 31 -4.70 -2.05 10.66
N GLU A 32 -4.10 -2.67 11.68
CA GLU A 32 -3.94 -2.09 13.02
C GLU A 32 -3.14 -0.77 12.97
N PRO A 33 -1.90 -0.73 12.43
CA PRO A 33 -1.15 0.52 12.30
C PRO A 33 -1.73 1.47 11.26
N LEU A 34 -2.44 0.97 10.23
CA LEU A 34 -3.00 1.81 9.17
C LEU A 34 -4.26 2.58 9.61
N LYS A 35 -5.07 2.03 10.54
CA LYS A 35 -6.29 2.68 11.03
C LYS A 35 -6.03 4.06 11.62
N GLY A 36 -4.93 4.22 12.35
CA GLY A 36 -4.53 5.48 12.97
C GLY A 36 -3.85 6.48 12.03
N PHE A 37 -3.60 6.11 10.76
CA PHE A 37 -2.84 6.98 9.88
C PHE A 37 -3.62 8.26 9.51
N ILE A 38 -3.01 9.40 9.84
CA ILE A 38 -3.44 10.73 9.43
C ILE A 38 -2.27 11.43 8.76
N TRP A 39 -2.58 12.28 7.77
CA TRP A 39 -1.55 13.05 7.09
C TRP A 39 -1.11 14.24 7.97
N GLU A 40 0.06 14.13 8.57
CA GLU A 40 0.66 15.17 9.42
C GLU A 40 1.91 15.79 8.79
N PHE A 41 2.15 15.49 7.53
CA PHE A 41 3.29 16.00 6.78
C PHE A 41 2.87 17.24 5.99
N GLU A 42 3.83 18.10 5.65
CA GLU A 42 3.57 19.15 4.67
C GLU A 42 3.50 18.53 3.26
N LYS A 43 4.00 19.23 2.25
CA LYS A 43 4.07 18.74 0.87
C LYS A 43 4.91 17.46 0.79
N GLY A 44 4.29 16.32 0.49
CA GLY A 44 4.94 15.02 0.46
C GLY A 44 5.67 14.72 -0.86
N ASP A 45 6.78 13.99 -0.78
CA ASP A 45 7.38 13.34 -1.94
C ASP A 45 6.94 11.88 -1.98
N PHE A 46 6.33 11.48 -3.10
CA PHE A 46 5.88 10.10 -3.33
C PHE A 46 7.04 9.10 -3.21
N HIS A 47 8.26 9.47 -3.58
CA HIS A 47 9.43 8.59 -3.50
C HIS A 47 9.73 8.11 -2.07
N HIS A 48 9.34 8.89 -1.05
CA HIS A 48 9.52 8.50 0.36
C HIS A 48 8.61 7.36 0.80
N TRP A 49 7.54 7.09 0.05
CA TRP A 49 6.52 6.09 0.39
C TRP A 49 6.65 4.80 -0.42
N VAL A 50 7.62 4.70 -1.34
CA VAL A 50 7.79 3.55 -2.25
C VAL A 50 7.90 2.23 -1.49
N ASP A 51 8.63 2.19 -0.38
CA ASP A 51 8.79 0.97 0.40
C ASP A 51 7.46 0.53 1.07
N LEU A 52 6.59 1.49 1.43
CA LEU A 52 5.24 1.19 1.93
C LEU A 52 4.36 0.61 0.83
N PHE A 53 4.38 1.20 -0.37
CA PHE A 53 3.62 0.69 -1.51
C PHE A 53 4.07 -0.72 -1.93
N ASN A 54 5.37 -0.98 -1.96
CA ASN A 54 5.90 -2.33 -2.22
C ASN A 54 5.42 -3.34 -1.17
N HIS A 55 5.27 -2.91 0.08
CA HIS A 55 4.72 -3.76 1.15
C HIS A 55 3.22 -4.04 0.93
N PHE A 56 2.43 -3.04 0.50
CA PHE A 56 1.03 -3.23 0.10
C PHE A 56 0.90 -4.17 -1.09
N ASP A 57 1.78 -4.08 -2.09
CA ASP A 57 1.81 -5.02 -3.21
C ASP A 57 2.04 -6.45 -2.74
N THR A 58 2.90 -6.65 -1.73
CA THR A 58 3.11 -7.97 -1.11
C THR A 58 1.85 -8.50 -0.43
N PHE A 59 1.10 -7.61 0.25
CA PHE A 59 -0.21 -7.97 0.83
C PHE A 59 -1.21 -8.42 -0.24
N PHE A 60 -1.31 -7.67 -1.35
CA PHE A 60 -2.23 -8.00 -2.45
C PHE A 60 -1.82 -9.27 -3.18
N GLU A 61 -0.53 -9.48 -3.41
CA GLU A 61 -0.01 -10.71 -4.02
C GLU A 61 -0.38 -11.94 -3.17
N LYS A 62 -0.26 -11.86 -1.83
CA LYS A 62 -0.59 -12.96 -0.91
C LYS A 62 -2.10 -13.21 -0.78
N ASN A 63 -2.91 -12.15 -0.67
CA ASN A 63 -4.31 -12.27 -0.23
C ASN A 63 -5.35 -12.07 -1.36
N ILE A 64 -4.97 -11.40 -2.45
CA ILE A 64 -5.90 -10.93 -3.48
C ILE A 64 -5.62 -11.56 -4.85
N LYS A 65 -4.39 -11.91 -5.20
CA LYS A 65 -4.07 -12.41 -6.55
C LYS A 65 -4.52 -13.85 -6.82
N SER A 66 -4.46 -14.71 -5.81
CA SER A 66 -4.86 -16.12 -5.91
C SER A 66 -6.37 -16.31 -5.93
N ARG A 67 -7.12 -15.30 -5.48
CA ARG A 67 -8.58 -15.27 -5.41
C ARG A 67 -9.19 -15.43 -6.79
N LYS A 68 -10.11 -16.39 -6.91
CA LYS A 68 -10.87 -16.59 -8.13
C LYS A 68 -12.07 -15.64 -8.14
N ASP A 69 -12.70 -15.41 -6.97
CA ASP A 69 -13.84 -14.48 -6.75
C ASP A 69 -13.65 -13.06 -7.29
N LEU A 70 -12.41 -12.62 -7.50
CA LEU A 70 -12.07 -11.30 -8.01
C LEU A 70 -11.70 -11.29 -9.51
N ARG A 71 -11.74 -12.44 -10.17
CA ARG A 71 -11.48 -12.57 -11.62
C ARG A 71 -12.79 -12.43 -12.38
N VAL A 72 -12.69 -11.98 -13.63
CA VAL A 72 -13.84 -11.84 -14.54
C VAL A 72 -14.27 -13.20 -15.11
N GLU A 73 -13.51 -14.27 -14.85
CA GLU A 73 -13.74 -15.63 -15.34
C GLU A 73 -14.73 -16.39 -14.41
N ASP A 74 -15.78 -16.99 -14.98
CA ASP A 74 -16.95 -17.54 -14.27
C ASP A 74 -16.77 -18.93 -13.60
N ASP A 75 -15.55 -19.45 -13.47
CA ASP A 75 -15.29 -20.78 -12.91
C ASP A 75 -15.12 -20.75 -11.38
N PHE A 76 -16.21 -20.49 -10.65
CA PHE A 76 -16.24 -20.47 -9.18
C PHE A 76 -16.65 -21.82 -8.59
N LEU A 77 -15.67 -22.70 -8.35
CA LEU A 77 -15.91 -24.01 -7.69
C LEU A 77 -15.27 -24.13 -6.30
N GLU A 78 -14.40 -23.20 -5.89
CA GLU A 78 -13.70 -23.26 -4.60
C GLU A 78 -14.11 -22.10 -3.69
N SER A 79 -14.36 -22.41 -2.41
CA SER A 79 -14.57 -21.41 -1.36
C SER A 79 -13.24 -20.74 -1.04
N ASP A 80 -12.99 -19.58 -1.64
CA ASP A 80 -11.86 -18.73 -1.29
C ASP A 80 -11.87 -18.40 0.23
N PRO A 81 -10.71 -18.17 0.86
CA PRO A 81 -10.64 -17.71 2.24
C PRO A 81 -11.45 -16.40 2.43
N PRO A 82 -11.90 -16.07 3.65
CA PRO A 82 -12.68 -14.87 3.89
C PRO A 82 -11.94 -13.62 3.40
N PHE A 83 -12.64 -12.74 2.67
CA PHE A 83 -12.05 -11.52 2.12
C PHE A 83 -11.54 -10.61 3.24
N PRO A 84 -10.26 -10.19 3.23
CA PRO A 84 -9.68 -9.34 4.26
C PRO A 84 -10.10 -7.88 4.08
N ARG A 85 -11.42 -7.65 4.20
CA ARG A 85 -12.09 -6.38 3.89
C ARG A 85 -11.45 -5.20 4.59
N GLU A 86 -11.20 -5.34 5.88
CA GLU A 86 -10.71 -4.23 6.70
C GLU A 86 -9.28 -3.84 6.29
N ALA A 87 -8.39 -4.81 6.10
CA ALA A 87 -7.03 -4.56 5.63
C ALA A 87 -7.00 -3.87 4.26
N VAL A 88 -7.82 -4.35 3.30
CA VAL A 88 -7.92 -3.74 1.97
C VAL A 88 -8.42 -2.30 2.07
N LEU A 89 -9.47 -2.04 2.85
CA LEU A 89 -10.00 -0.68 3.02
C LEU A 89 -8.97 0.28 3.62
N GLN A 90 -8.23 -0.16 4.64
CA GLN A 90 -7.21 0.69 5.26
C GLN A 90 -6.03 0.94 4.33
N ILE A 91 -5.57 -0.07 3.56
CA ILE A 91 -4.53 0.11 2.54
C ILE A 91 -4.99 1.14 1.51
N LEU A 92 -6.19 0.98 0.94
CA LEU A 92 -6.73 1.90 -0.07
C LEU A 92 -6.91 3.32 0.47
N ARG A 93 -7.38 3.47 1.72
CA ARG A 93 -7.48 4.77 2.40
C ARG A 93 -6.11 5.43 2.51
N VAL A 94 -5.09 4.71 3.00
CA VAL A 94 -3.75 5.27 3.19
C VAL A 94 -3.11 5.61 1.83
N THR A 95 -3.24 4.73 0.83
CA THR A 95 -2.83 5.00 -0.55
C THR A 95 -3.45 6.29 -1.08
N ARG A 96 -4.77 6.46 -0.92
CA ARG A 96 -5.48 7.68 -1.35
C ARG A 96 -4.91 8.92 -0.67
N ILE A 97 -4.77 8.90 0.66
CA ILE A 97 -4.24 10.03 1.44
C ILE A 97 -2.83 10.40 0.95
N ILE A 98 -1.95 9.43 0.74
CA ILE A 98 -0.58 9.67 0.28
C ILE A 98 -0.60 10.28 -1.14
N LEU A 99 -1.40 9.74 -2.05
CA LEU A 99 -1.48 10.24 -3.44
C LEU A 99 -2.07 11.64 -3.53
N GLU A 100 -3.06 11.98 -2.69
CA GLU A 100 -3.67 13.31 -2.63
C GLU A 100 -2.70 14.38 -2.11
N ASN A 101 -1.79 14.02 -1.21
CA ASN A 101 -0.87 14.97 -0.57
C ASN A 101 0.56 14.97 -1.18
N CYS A 102 0.88 14.06 -2.10
CA CYS A 102 2.17 14.03 -2.80
C CYS A 102 2.11 14.75 -4.15
N THR A 103 3.07 15.63 -4.43
CA THR A 103 3.08 16.39 -5.70
C THR A 103 3.68 15.67 -6.89
N ASN A 104 4.40 14.57 -6.65
CA ASN A 104 4.98 13.71 -7.68
C ASN A 104 4.08 12.48 -7.96
N LYS A 105 2.76 12.59 -7.75
CA LYS A 105 1.82 11.45 -7.88
C LYS A 105 1.77 10.81 -9.27
N HIS A 106 2.19 11.51 -10.32
CA HIS A 106 2.31 10.99 -11.69
C HIS A 106 3.35 9.86 -11.84
N PHE A 107 4.22 9.65 -10.84
CA PHE A 107 5.11 8.49 -10.80
C PHE A 107 4.42 7.21 -10.31
N TYR A 108 3.18 7.30 -9.82
CA TYR A 108 2.34 6.14 -9.57
C TYR A 108 1.77 5.65 -10.91
N SER A 109 2.24 4.51 -11.39
CA SER A 109 1.90 3.94 -12.70
C SER A 109 0.42 3.59 -12.93
N SER A 110 -0.47 3.86 -11.96
CA SER A 110 -1.94 3.76 -12.14
C SER A 110 -2.59 5.06 -12.62
N TYR A 111 -1.80 6.11 -12.90
CA TYR A 111 -2.28 7.35 -13.54
C TYR A 111 -2.15 7.33 -15.08
N GLU A 112 -1.55 6.29 -15.67
CA GLU A 112 -1.57 6.00 -17.11
C GLU A 112 -2.49 4.82 -17.44
#